data_AF-A0A6N3ID80-F1
#
_entry.id   AF-A0A6N3ID80-F1
#
_cell.length_a   1.000
_cell.length_b   1.000
_cell.length_c   1.000
_cell.angle_alpha   90.00
_cell.angle_beta   90.00
_cell.angle_gamma   90.00
#
_symmetry.space_group_name_H-M   'P 1'
#
loop_
_entity.id
_entity.type
_entity.pdbx_description
1 polymer ?
#
loop_
_entity_poly.entity_id
_entity_poly.type
_entity_poly.pdbx_seq_one_letter_code
_entity_poly.pdbx_strand_id
1 'polypeptide(L)'
;MQEFYDLKLEGTKLHFIPREDGSEGFEFALPDPPANHTAAGILGDPELMYCVAFRKEDGHGGLFAMYDENGLLFVAVAASNLAYSLGLAEMGRTVTYARYGADIFDALDENDD
;
A
#
# COMPACT_ATOMS: atom_id res chain seq x y z
N MET A 1 -1.36 14.38 8.13
CA MET A 1 -2.57 13.61 8.50
C MET A 1 -2.47 12.33 7.69
N GLN A 2 -2.44 11.16 8.34
CA GLN A 2 -2.30 9.88 7.62
C GLN A 2 -3.68 9.48 7.06
N GLU A 3 -3.70 8.98 5.84
CA GLU A 3 -4.93 8.61 5.14
C GLU A 3 -5.25 7.11 5.34
N PHE A 4 -6.52 6.78 5.57
CA PHE A 4 -6.97 5.42 5.81
C PHE A 4 -8.18 5.09 4.95
N TYR A 5 -8.12 3.95 4.27
CA TYR A 5 -9.11 3.54 3.27
C TYR A 5 -9.57 2.10 3.48
N ASP A 6 -10.84 1.86 3.17
CA ASP A 6 -11.39 0.54 2.90
C ASP A 6 -11.37 0.27 1.40
N LEU A 7 -10.84 -0.89 1.03
CA LEU A 7 -10.87 -1.38 -0.34
C LEU A 7 -12.18 -2.10 -0.60
N LYS A 8 -13.08 -1.43 -1.32
CA LYS A 8 -14.36 -1.99 -1.77
C LYS A 8 -14.29 -2.40 -3.23
N LEU A 9 -14.99 -3.48 -3.54
CA LEU A 9 -15.08 -4.01 -4.91
C LEU A 9 -16.40 -3.62 -5.55
N GLU A 10 -16.31 -3.12 -6.78
CA GLU A 10 -17.45 -2.97 -7.68
C GLU A 10 -17.12 -3.71 -8.99
N GLY A 11 -17.63 -4.93 -9.12
CA GLY A 11 -17.22 -5.84 -10.18
C GLY A 11 -15.73 -6.21 -10.05
N THR A 12 -14.92 -5.84 -11.05
CA THR A 12 -13.46 -6.03 -11.05
C THR A 12 -12.69 -4.79 -10.64
N LYS A 13 -13.36 -3.69 -10.30
CA LYS A 13 -12.73 -2.43 -9.91
C LYS A 13 -12.60 -2.33 -8.41
N LEU A 14 -11.46 -1.79 -7.98
CA LEU A 14 -11.13 -1.56 -6.59
C LEU A 14 -11.29 -0.06 -6.30
N HIS A 15 -12.05 0.24 -5.25
CA HIS A 15 -12.35 1.60 -4.82
C HIS A 15 -11.78 1.84 -3.43
N PHE A 16 -11.07 2.95 -3.28
CA PHE A 16 -10.54 3.44 -2.01
C PHE A 16 -11.60 4.33 -1.38
N ILE A 17 -12.26 3.82 -0.35
CA ILE A 17 -13.29 4.56 0.38
C ILE A 17 -12.69 5.03 1.70
N PRO A 18 -12.68 6.33 2.03
CA PRO A 18 -12.16 6.79 3.31
C PRO A 18 -12.82 6.04 4.47
N ARG A 19 -12.00 5.59 5.42
CA ARG A 19 -12.49 4.89 6.61
C ARG A 19 -13.15 5.86 7.58
N GLU A 20 -14.32 5.48 8.07
CA GLU A 20 -15.04 6.26 9.10
C GLU A 20 -14.32 6.21 10.45
N ASP A 21 -13.65 5.10 10.74
CA ASP A 21 -12.88 4.82 11.95
C ASP A 21 -11.39 5.20 11.83
N GLY A 22 -10.98 5.78 10.69
CA GLY A 22 -9.63 6.28 10.47
C GLY A 22 -8.56 5.22 10.74
N SER A 23 -7.69 5.50 11.72
CA SER A 23 -6.54 4.69 12.08
C SER A 23 -6.82 3.57 13.09
N GLU A 24 -8.07 3.45 13.56
CA GLU A 24 -8.41 2.58 14.67
C GLU A 24 -7.97 1.13 14.39
N GLY A 25 -7.12 0.61 15.29
CA GLY A 25 -6.54 -0.73 15.22
C GLY A 25 -5.18 -0.85 14.53
N PHE A 26 -4.62 0.26 14.01
CA PHE A 26 -3.37 0.25 13.24
C PHE A 26 -2.34 1.31 13.65
N GLU A 27 -2.65 2.18 14.61
CA GLU A 27 -1.85 3.39 14.94
C GLU A 27 -0.38 3.12 15.32
N PHE A 28 -0.10 1.99 15.94
CA PHE A 28 1.22 1.71 16.55
C PHE A 28 1.94 0.55 15.90
N ALA A 29 1.29 -0.11 14.94
CA ALA A 29 1.82 -1.34 14.39
C ALA A 29 2.78 -1.10 13.23
N LEU A 30 2.58 -0.05 12.44
CA LEU A 30 3.27 0.11 11.17
C LEU A 30 4.66 0.77 11.33
N PRO A 31 5.75 0.25 10.69
CA PRO A 31 5.80 -0.77 9.64
C PRO A 31 5.88 -2.23 10.11
N ASP A 32 5.85 -2.49 11.41
CA ASP A 32 5.70 -3.85 11.92
C ASP A 32 4.28 -4.42 11.60
N PRO A 33 4.09 -5.73 11.67
CA PRO A 33 2.77 -6.31 11.47
C PRO A 33 1.78 -5.87 12.55
N PRO A 34 0.57 -5.40 12.17
CA PRO A 34 -0.51 -5.19 13.12
C PRO A 34 -0.92 -6.48 13.83
N ALA A 35 -1.58 -6.34 14.98
CA ALA A 35 -2.05 -7.49 15.74
C ALA A 35 -2.88 -8.43 14.83
N ASN A 36 -2.63 -9.74 14.92
CA ASN A 36 -3.26 -10.77 14.08
C ASN A 36 -2.99 -10.59 12.57
N HIS A 37 -1.85 -10.02 12.21
CA HIS A 37 -1.37 -9.94 10.83
C HIS A 37 0.08 -10.41 10.74
N THR A 38 0.42 -10.93 9.57
CA THR A 38 1.80 -11.27 9.20
C THR A 38 2.22 -10.48 7.97
N ALA A 39 3.49 -10.08 7.91
CA ALA A 39 4.04 -9.44 6.72
C ALA A 39 4.10 -10.48 5.58
N ALA A 40 3.32 -10.23 4.53
CA ALA A 40 3.28 -11.09 3.35
C ALA A 40 4.40 -10.73 2.35
N GLY A 41 4.85 -9.48 2.36
CA GLY A 41 5.97 -9.01 1.55
C GLY A 41 6.06 -7.50 1.46
N ILE A 42 7.17 -7.03 0.88
CA ILE A 42 7.40 -5.63 0.53
C ILE A 42 7.41 -5.53 -1.00
N LEU A 43 6.70 -4.54 -1.53
CA LEU A 43 6.63 -4.22 -2.96
C LEU A 43 7.26 -2.86 -3.19
N GLY A 44 8.05 -2.70 -4.25
CA GLY A 44 8.66 -1.42 -4.59
C GLY A 44 10.03 -1.21 -3.97
N ASP A 45 10.43 0.06 -3.88
CA ASP A 45 11.78 0.49 -3.52
C ASP A 45 11.73 1.36 -2.26
N PRO A 46 12.34 0.94 -1.14
CA PRO A 46 12.38 1.71 0.09
C PRO A 46 13.01 3.10 -0.04
N GLU A 47 13.84 3.33 -1.06
CA GLU A 47 14.49 4.62 -1.31
C GLU A 47 13.62 5.58 -2.15
N LEU A 48 12.43 5.15 -2.57
CA LEU A 48 11.52 5.96 -3.38
C LEU A 48 10.07 5.84 -2.88
N MET A 49 9.45 4.69 -3.13
CA MET A 49 8.09 4.39 -2.74
C MET A 49 7.93 2.88 -2.63
N TYR A 50 7.39 2.43 -1.50
CA TYR A 50 7.20 1.01 -1.24
C TYR A 50 5.91 0.74 -0.48
N CYS A 51 5.40 -0.46 -0.64
CA CYS A 51 4.23 -0.95 0.06
C CYS A 51 4.59 -2.18 0.88
N VAL A 52 4.23 -2.17 2.17
CA VAL A 52 4.24 -3.37 2.99
C VAL A 52 2.84 -3.99 2.96
N ALA A 53 2.75 -5.22 2.45
CA ALA A 53 1.51 -5.97 2.40
C ALA A 53 1.42 -6.89 3.61
N PHE A 54 0.34 -6.76 4.39
CA PHE A 54 0.08 -7.60 5.55
C PHE A 54 -1.14 -8.48 5.32
N ARG A 55 -1.01 -9.77 5.59
CA ARG A 55 -2.11 -10.73 5.53
C ARG A 55 -2.60 -10.99 6.94
N LYS A 56 -3.92 -10.96 7.14
CA LYS A 56 -4.53 -11.37 8.41
C LYS A 56 -4.25 -12.85 8.68
N GLU A 57 -3.73 -13.20 9.86
CA GLU A 57 -3.39 -14.59 10.20
C GLU A 57 -4.67 -15.43 10.31
N ASP A 58 -5.64 -14.93 11.10
CA ASP A 58 -6.95 -15.53 11.23
C ASP A 58 -8.02 -14.72 10.46
N GLY A 59 -8.49 -15.28 9.34
CA GLY A 59 -9.61 -14.78 8.57
C GLY A 59 -9.26 -14.33 7.14
N HIS A 60 -10.14 -13.50 6.57
CA HIS A 60 -10.03 -13.04 5.19
C HIS A 60 -9.34 -11.68 5.08
N GLY A 61 -8.62 -11.48 3.98
CA GLY A 61 -8.06 -10.19 3.59
C GLY A 61 -6.85 -9.74 4.40
N GLY A 62 -6.66 -8.45 4.55
CA GLY A 62 -5.47 -7.87 5.15
C GLY A 62 -5.41 -6.39 4.89
N LEU A 63 -4.21 -5.82 4.84
CA LEU A 63 -4.03 -4.41 4.54
C LEU A 63 -2.70 -4.14 3.86
N PHE A 64 -2.61 -2.94 3.31
CA PHE A 64 -1.47 -2.41 2.60
C PHE A 64 -1.10 -1.08 3.25
N ALA A 65 0.14 -0.95 3.67
CA ALA A 65 0.69 0.32 4.13
C ALA A 65 1.65 0.84 3.07
N MET A 66 1.38 2.04 2.53
CA MET A 66 2.18 2.68 1.49
C MET A 66 3.08 3.74 2.11
N TYR A 67 4.34 3.74 1.71
CA TYR A 67 5.38 4.62 2.23
C TYR A 67 6.14 5.29 1.10
N ASP A 68 6.66 6.48 1.40
CA ASP A 68 7.76 7.12 0.67
C ASP A 68 8.94 7.38 1.63
N GLU A 69 9.92 8.14 1.17
CA GLU A 69 11.06 8.60 1.98
C GLU A 69 10.67 9.40 3.23
N ASN A 70 9.49 10.03 3.24
CA ASN A 70 8.99 10.86 4.32
C ASN A 70 8.15 10.08 5.35
N GLY A 71 7.79 8.84 5.02
CA GLY A 71 7.10 7.91 5.91
C GLY A 71 5.79 7.39 5.35
N LEU A 72 4.85 7.07 6.23
CA LEU A 72 3.57 6.48 5.85
C LEU A 72 2.68 7.49 5.11
N LEU A 73 2.32 7.17 3.87
CA LEU A 73 1.40 7.94 3.03
C LEU A 73 -0.05 7.58 3.37
N PHE A 74 -0.41 6.31 3.22
CA PHE A 74 -1.76 5.82 3.49
C PHE A 74 -1.78 4.34 3.88
N VAL A 75 -2.90 3.92 4.47
CA VAL A 75 -3.23 2.52 4.71
C VAL A 75 -4.52 2.16 3.98
N ALA A 76 -4.53 1.02 3.31
CA ALA A 76 -5.69 0.48 2.62
C ALA A 76 -6.04 -0.92 3.15
N VAL A 77 -7.22 -1.07 3.73
CA VAL A 77 -7.71 -2.30 4.34
C VAL A 77 -8.58 -3.07 3.35
N ALA A 78 -8.23 -4.32 3.10
CA ALA A 78 -9.02 -5.23 2.30
C ALA A 78 -9.70 -6.25 3.20
N ALA A 79 -11.02 -6.16 3.38
CA ALA A 79 -11.77 -7.07 4.24
C ALA A 79 -11.93 -8.50 3.67
N SER A 80 -11.71 -8.69 2.36
CA SER A 80 -11.89 -9.99 1.69
C SER A 80 -10.63 -10.44 0.96
N ASN A 81 -10.50 -11.74 0.74
CA ASN A 81 -9.37 -12.31 -0.03
C ASN A 81 -9.33 -11.82 -1.48
N LEU A 82 -10.49 -11.56 -2.09
CA LEU A 82 -10.56 -11.02 -3.45
C LEU A 82 -10.08 -9.57 -3.49
N ALA A 83 -10.56 -8.72 -2.56
CA ALA A 83 -10.10 -7.34 -2.45
C ALA A 83 -8.61 -7.28 -2.15
N TYR A 84 -8.10 -8.19 -1.33
CA TYR A 84 -6.68 -8.28 -1.02
C TYR A 84 -5.85 -8.68 -2.26
N SER A 85 -6.30 -9.70 -3.01
CA SER A 85 -5.57 -10.13 -4.21
C SER A 85 -5.51 -9.03 -5.28
N LEU A 86 -6.63 -8.32 -5.49
CA LEU A 86 -6.68 -7.18 -6.41
C LEU A 86 -5.90 -5.99 -5.87
N GLY A 87 -5.95 -5.73 -4.56
CA GLY A 87 -5.16 -4.70 -3.89
C GLY A 87 -3.66 -4.94 -4.04
N LEU A 88 -3.19 -6.19 -3.92
CA LEU A 88 -1.79 -6.53 -4.12
C LEU A 88 -1.31 -6.18 -5.54
N ALA A 89 -2.12 -6.48 -6.55
CA ALA A 89 -1.84 -6.11 -7.94
C ALA A 89 -1.85 -4.58 -8.14
N GLU A 90 -2.81 -3.88 -7.53
CA GLU A 90 -2.91 -2.42 -7.60
C GLU A 90 -1.69 -1.74 -6.98
N MET A 91 -1.32 -2.11 -5.75
CA MET A 91 -0.15 -1.54 -5.06
C MET A 91 1.14 -1.85 -5.80
N GLY A 92 1.31 -3.09 -6.28
CA GLY A 92 2.48 -3.49 -7.06
C GLY A 92 2.62 -2.65 -8.33
N ARG A 93 1.52 -2.38 -9.03
CA ARG A 93 1.51 -1.50 -10.20
C ARG A 93 1.87 -0.06 -9.83
N THR A 94 1.30 0.48 -8.75
CA THR A 94 1.56 1.85 -8.29
C THR A 94 3.05 2.08 -8.00
N VAL A 95 3.67 1.23 -7.17
CA VAL A 95 5.10 1.38 -6.84
C VAL A 95 6.01 1.16 -8.05
N THR A 96 5.62 0.27 -8.97
CA THR A 96 6.34 0.05 -10.24
C THR A 96 6.29 1.30 -11.13
N TYR A 97 5.13 1.93 -11.26
CA TYR A 97 4.98 3.16 -12.03
C TYR A 97 5.72 4.34 -11.40
N ALA A 98 5.76 4.42 -10.07
CA ALA A 98 6.58 5.41 -9.38
C ALA A 98 8.06 5.25 -9.74
N ARG A 99 8.59 4.02 -9.72
CA ARG A 99 9.98 3.74 -10.12
C ARG A 99 10.27 4.12 -11.57
N TYR A 100 9.44 3.70 -12.51
CA TYR A 100 9.62 4.09 -13.91
C TYR A 100 9.53 5.60 -14.12
N GLY A 101 8.66 6.28 -13.37
CA GLY A 101 8.58 7.74 -13.38
C GLY A 101 9.91 8.37 -12.95
N ALA A 102 10.48 7.92 -11.83
CA ALA A 102 11.77 8.39 -11.33
C ALA A 102 12.90 8.15 -12.36
N ASP A 103 12.99 6.95 -12.92
CA ASP A 103 14.02 6.61 -13.93
C ASP A 103 13.96 7.53 -15.17
N ILE A 104 12.77 8.00 -15.56
CA ILE A 104 12.62 8.94 -16.69
C ILE A 104 13.18 10.32 -16.34
N PHE A 105 12.94 10.82 -15.13
CA PHE A 105 13.46 12.11 -14.70
C PHE A 105 14.98 12.08 -14.52
N ASP A 106 15.52 11.03 -13.90
CA ASP A 106 16.97 10.84 -13.76
C ASP A 106 17.67 10.84 -15.13
N ALA A 107 17.09 10.13 -16.11
CA ALA A 107 17.62 10.10 -17.46
C ALA A 107 17.52 11.45 -18.21
N LEU A 108 16.57 12.31 -17.88
CA LEU A 108 16.47 13.66 -18.46
C LEU A 108 17.54 14.58 -17.85
N ASP A 109 17.73 14.51 -16.53
CA ASP A 109 18.73 15.32 -15.81
C ASP A 109 20.17 14.96 -16.27
N GLU A 110 20.45 13.69 -16.55
CA GLU A 110 21.74 13.24 -17.10
C GLU A 110 22.04 13.77 -18.52
N ASN A 111 21.03 14.23 -19.28
CA ASN A 111 21.20 14.72 -20.66
C ASN A 111 21.29 16.26 -20.75
N ASP A 112 21.08 16.98 -19.64
CA ASP A 112 21.15 18.45 -19.57
C ASP A 112 22.51 18.99 -19.08
N ASP A 113 23.46 18.10 -18.74
CA ASP A 113 24.88 18.37 -18.45
C ASP A 113 25.83 18.00 -19.63
#